data_AF-A0A7W0VYX6-F1
#
_entry.id   AF-A0A7W0VYX6-F1
#
_cell.length_a   1.000
_cell.length_b   1.000
_cell.length_c   1.000
_cell.angle_alpha   90.00
_cell.angle_beta   90.00
_cell.angle_gamma   90.00
#
_symmetry.space_group_name_H-M   'P 1'
#
loop_
_entity.id
_entity.type
_entity.pdbx_description
1 polymer ?
#
loop_
_entity_poly.entity_id
_entity_poly.type
_entity_poly.pdbx_seq_one_letter_code
_entity_poly.pdbx_strand_id
1 'polypeptide(L)'
;METARLRETWTRCAPLLAELDALGRLGGNALVKIDGGRSDDGGALPETYTVVLAGGRLRDEFFRRDGADLEKLLRDAIEFFKKHAVAAD
;
A
#
# COMPACT_ATOMS: atom_id res chain seq x y z
N MET A 1 -19.79 10.05 7.16
CA MET A 1 -19.77 8.61 7.49
C MET A 1 -18.58 7.92 6.82
N GLU A 2 -18.35 8.19 5.53
CA GLU A 2 -17.18 7.75 4.74
C GLU A 2 -15.81 8.04 5.40
N THR A 3 -15.61 9.24 5.94
CA THR A 3 -14.38 9.64 6.63
C THR A 3 -14.08 8.87 7.92
N ALA A 4 -15.09 8.34 8.61
CA ALA A 4 -14.89 7.57 9.84
C ALA A 4 -14.37 6.16 9.54
N ARG A 5 -14.93 5.50 8.53
CA ARG A 5 -14.51 4.16 8.07
C ARG A 5 -13.10 4.17 7.47
N LEU A 6 -12.79 5.21 6.68
CA LEU A 6 -11.43 5.43 6.20
C LEU A 6 -10.48 5.59 7.39
N ARG A 7 -10.79 6.49 8.33
CA ARG A 7 -9.95 6.69 9.52
C ARG A 7 -9.71 5.38 10.27
N GLU A 8 -10.74 4.58 10.52
CA GLU A 8 -10.61 3.28 11.19
C GLU A 8 -9.68 2.33 10.43
N THR A 9 -9.85 2.22 9.11
CA THR A 9 -9.02 1.37 8.24
C THR A 9 -7.55 1.79 8.31
N TRP A 10 -7.28 3.09 8.20
CA TRP A 10 -5.94 3.66 8.29
C TRP A 10 -5.31 3.46 9.68
N THR A 11 -6.09 3.65 10.75
CA THR A 11 -5.63 3.40 12.13
C THR A 11 -5.29 1.93 12.33
N ARG A 12 -6.12 0.99 11.84
CA ARG A 12 -5.84 -0.44 11.92
C ARG A 12 -4.58 -0.83 11.14
N CYS A 13 -4.37 -0.22 9.98
CA CYS A 13 -3.21 -0.48 9.13
C CYS A 13 -1.94 0.26 9.55
N ALA A 14 -1.98 1.14 10.56
CA ALA A 14 -0.85 1.97 10.96
C ALA A 14 0.45 1.19 11.22
N PRO A 15 0.45 0.00 11.87
CA PRO A 15 1.68 -0.78 12.03
C PRO A 15 2.29 -1.24 10.70
N LEU A 16 1.45 -1.67 9.74
CA LEU A 16 1.91 -2.11 8.42
C LEU A 16 2.39 -0.92 7.58
N LEU A 17 1.74 0.24 7.69
CA LEU A 17 2.19 1.47 7.05
C LEU A 17 3.56 1.92 7.60
N ALA A 18 3.80 1.78 8.91
CA ALA A 18 5.10 2.06 9.52
C ALA A 18 6.19 1.10 9.03
N GLU A 19 5.85 -0.19 8.86
CA GLU A 19 6.76 -1.17 8.27
C GLU A 19 7.07 -0.80 6.81
N LEU A 20 6.06 -0.46 6.01
CA LEU A 20 6.23 -0.03 4.62
C LEU A 20 7.10 1.23 4.51
N ASP A 21 6.93 2.22 5.41
CA ASP A 21 7.78 3.42 5.50
C ASP A 21 9.25 3.04 5.78
N ALA A 22 9.48 2.12 6.73
CA ALA A 22 10.82 1.63 7.02
C ALA A 22 11.48 0.95 5.81
N LEU A 23 10.71 0.24 4.98
CA LEU A 23 11.20 -0.33 3.71
C LEU A 23 11.56 0.77 2.71
N GLY A 24 10.75 1.83 2.61
CA GLY A 24 11.06 3.01 1.77
C GLY A 24 12.39 3.67 2.14
N ARG A 25 12.70 3.75 3.44
CA ARG A 25 14.00 4.28 3.93
C ARG A 25 15.22 3.46 3.49
N LEU A 26 15.04 2.25 2.96
CA LEU A 26 16.11 1.44 2.36
C LEU A 26 16.42 1.84 0.90
N GLY A 27 16.08 3.07 0.51
CA GLY A 27 16.29 3.64 -0.82
C GLY A 27 15.20 3.30 -1.83
N GLY A 28 14.09 2.72 -1.37
CA GLY A 28 12.93 2.40 -2.20
C GLY A 28 11.86 3.48 -2.17
N ASN A 29 10.99 3.47 -3.16
CA ASN A 29 9.77 4.29 -3.18
C ASN A 29 8.58 3.41 -2.80
N ALA A 30 7.85 3.81 -1.76
CA ALA A 30 6.59 3.20 -1.35
C ALA A 30 5.45 4.22 -1.52
N LEU A 31 4.38 3.81 -2.20
CA LEU A 31 3.20 4.64 -2.41
C LEU A 31 1.94 3.86 -2.06
N VAL A 32 1.09 4.49 -1.27
CA VAL A 32 -0.27 4.02 -0.97
C VAL A 32 -1.23 5.12 -1.39
N LYS A 33 -2.09 4.84 -2.36
CA LYS A 33 -3.10 5.78 -2.89
C LYS A 33 -4.49 5.23 -2.64
N ILE A 34 -5.43 6.11 -2.31
CA ILE A 34 -6.86 5.81 -2.30
C ILE A 34 -7.42 6.31 -3.63
N ASP A 35 -7.85 5.39 -4.47
CA ASP A 35 -8.68 5.67 -5.62
C ASP A 35 -10.12 5.77 -5.13
N GLY A 36 -10.57 7.01 -4.93
CA GLY A 36 -11.95 7.29 -4.53
C GLY A 36 -12.93 6.70 -5.56
N GLY A 37 -13.90 5.94 -5.07
CA GLY A 37 -14.94 5.37 -5.90
C GLY A 37 -15.95 6.43 -6.35
N ARG A 38 -15.73 7.07 -7.51
CA ARG A 38 -16.79 7.87 -8.16
C ARG A 38 -17.78 6.89 -8.81
N SER A 39 -19.00 6.81 -8.30
CA SER A 39 -20.13 6.45 -9.18
C SER A 39 -20.60 7.71 -9.89
N ASP A 40 -20.83 7.59 -11.19
CA ASP A 40 -21.54 8.60 -11.97
C ASP A 40 -23.01 8.76 -11.50
N ASP A 41 -23.50 7.82 -10.69
CA ASP A 41 -24.91 7.67 -10.28
C ASP A 41 -25.18 8.07 -8.82
N GLY A 42 -24.20 8.64 -8.10
CA GLY A 42 -24.35 9.10 -6.72
C GLY A 42 -24.30 8.02 -5.62
N GLY A 43 -24.01 6.76 -5.98
CA GLY A 43 -23.69 5.71 -5.02
C GLY A 43 -22.20 5.73 -4.60
N ALA A 44 -21.88 5.53 -3.32
CA ALA A 44 -20.49 5.34 -2.91
C ALA A 44 -20.00 3.95 -3.39
N LEU A 45 -19.04 3.91 -4.33
CA LEU A 45 -18.31 2.66 -4.60
C LEU A 45 -17.35 2.39 -3.43
N PRO A 46 -17.09 1.11 -3.10
CA PRO A 46 -16.09 0.78 -2.10
C PRO A 46 -14.72 1.36 -2.50
N GLU A 47 -14.01 1.92 -1.52
CA GLU A 47 -12.72 2.55 -1.75
C GLU A 47 -11.75 1.52 -2.32
N THR A 48 -11.08 1.87 -3.43
CA THR A 48 -10.03 1.03 -4.00
C THR A 48 -8.69 1.63 -3.61
N TYR A 49 -7.78 0.80 -3.12
CA TYR A 49 -6.44 1.20 -2.76
C TYR A 49 -5.47 0.69 -3.81
N THR A 50 -4.47 1.51 -4.13
CA THR A 50 -3.33 1.14 -4.95
C THR A 50 -2.08 1.17 -4.08
N VAL A 51 -1.35 0.05 -3.99
CA VAL A 51 -0.06 -0.04 -3.29
C VAL A 51 1.04 -0.33 -4.29
N VAL A 52 2.10 0.49 -4.27
CA VAL A 52 3.26 0.38 -5.16
C VAL A 52 4.56 0.35 -4.34
N LEU A 53 5.46 -0.57 -4.69
CA LEU A 53 6.85 -0.59 -4.24
C LEU A 53 7.79 -0.70 -5.44
N ALA A 54 8.83 0.14 -5.46
CA ALA A 54 9.87 0.07 -6.49
C ALA A 54 11.20 0.64 -5.99
N GLY A 55 12.30 0.21 -6.60
CA GLY A 55 13.64 0.77 -6.37
C GLY A 55 14.31 0.32 -5.05
N GLY A 56 15.41 0.97 -4.73
CA GLY A 56 16.26 0.60 -3.60
C GLY A 56 16.74 -0.85 -3.71
N ARG A 57 16.51 -1.62 -2.65
CA ARG A 57 16.89 -3.04 -2.61
C ARG A 57 16.10 -3.95 -3.57
N LEU A 58 15.04 -3.45 -4.22
CA LEU A 58 14.31 -4.21 -5.23
C LEU A 58 15.00 -4.23 -6.60
N ARG A 59 15.95 -3.30 -6.88
CA ARG A 59 16.59 -3.16 -8.20
C ARG A 59 15.53 -3.02 -9.31
N ASP A 60 15.44 -4.02 -10.20
CA ASP A 60 14.52 -4.06 -11.34
C ASP A 60 13.14 -4.64 -10.98
N GLU A 61 12.99 -5.22 -9.79
CA GLU A 61 11.72 -5.75 -9.30
C GLU A 61 10.79 -4.60 -8.89
N PHE A 62 9.49 -4.79 -9.15
CA PHE A 62 8.46 -3.85 -8.72
C PHE A 62 7.20 -4.58 -8.28
N PHE A 63 6.49 -3.98 -7.32
CA PHE A 63 5.18 -4.43 -6.87
C PHE A 63 4.15 -3.35 -7.18
N ARG A 64 3.03 -3.77 -7.75
CA ARG A 64 1.81 -2.95 -7.84
C ARG A 64 0.60 -3.84 -7.69
N ARG A 65 -0.31 -3.48 -6.78
CA ARG A 65 -1.64 -4.11 -6.67
C ARG A 65 -2.69 -3.08 -6.30
N ASP A 66 -3.86 -3.28 -6.88
CA ASP A 66 -5.05 -2.46 -6.68
C ASP A 66 -6.14 -3.36 -6.03
N GLY A 67 -6.89 -2.85 -5.05
CA GLY A 67 -7.95 -3.63 -4.38
C GLY A 67 -8.60 -2.94 -3.19
N ALA A 68 -9.73 -3.47 -2.72
CA ALA A 68 -10.51 -2.85 -1.63
C ALA A 68 -10.01 -3.17 -0.21
N ASP A 69 -9.13 -4.18 -0.06
CA ASP A 69 -8.56 -4.58 1.22
C ASP A 69 -7.14 -4.03 1.38
N LEU A 70 -7.03 -2.83 1.98
CA LEU A 70 -5.74 -2.18 2.22
C LEU A 70 -4.81 -3.06 3.06
N GLU A 71 -5.33 -3.75 4.07
CA GLU A 71 -4.50 -4.54 4.98
C GLU A 71 -3.82 -5.70 4.24
N LYS A 72 -4.59 -6.42 3.42
CA LYS A 72 -4.04 -7.48 2.57
C LYS A 72 -3.02 -6.93 1.58
N LEU A 73 -3.30 -5.80 0.92
CA LEU A 73 -2.37 -5.20 -0.04
C LEU A 73 -1.04 -4.82 0.61
N LEU A 74 -1.07 -4.25 1.82
CA LEU A 74 0.14 -3.92 2.57
C LEU A 74 0.94 -5.16 2.96
N ARG A 75 0.28 -6.23 3.43
CA ARG A 75 0.94 -7.50 3.76
C ARG A 75 1.62 -8.11 2.53
N ASP A 76 0.89 -8.20 1.42
CA ASP A 76 1.41 -8.72 0.15
C ASP A 76 2.65 -7.92 -0.31
N ALA A 77 2.62 -6.59 -0.18
CA ALA A 77 3.74 -5.72 -0.55
C ALA A 77 4.97 -5.93 0.34
N ILE A 78 4.77 -6.04 1.65
CA ILE A 78 5.85 -6.30 2.62
C ILE A 78 6.48 -7.67 2.37
N GLU A 79 5.68 -8.71 2.15
CA GLU A 79 6.16 -10.05 1.82
C GLU A 79 6.94 -10.07 0.50
N PHE A 80 6.42 -9.37 -0.51
CA PHE A 80 7.12 -9.22 -1.78
C PHE A 80 8.51 -8.60 -1.56
N PHE A 81 8.60 -7.50 -0.83
CA PHE A 81 9.88 -6.85 -0.53
C PHE A 81 10.82 -7.79 0.22
N LYS A 82 10.36 -8.46 1.29
CA LYS A 82 11.19 -9.39 2.06
C LYS A 82 11.76 -10.53 1.21
N LYS A 83 11.01 -10.97 0.19
CA LYS A 83 11.42 -12.05 -0.70
C LYS A 83 12.40 -11.62 -1.79
N HIS A 84 12.28 -10.39 -2.30
CA HIS A 84 13.02 -9.93 -3.48
C HIS A 84 14.11 -8.90 -3.17
N ALA A 85 14.08 -8.28 -1.98
CA ALA A 85 15.08 -7.33 -1.57
C ALA A 85 16.45 -8.01 -1.42
N VAL A 86 17.45 -7.43 -2.06
CA VAL A 86 18.84 -7.85 -1.87
C VAL A 86 19.41 -7.34 -0.54
N ALA A 87 20.46 -7.99 -0.05
CA ALA A 87 21.22 -7.50 1.10
C ALA A 87 21.81 -6.10 0.80
N ALA A 88 22.01 -5.30 1.85
CA ALA A 88 22.84 -4.10 1.69
C ALA A 88 24.30 -4.52 1.55
N ASP A 89 24.97 -3.90 0.57
CA ASP A 89 26.41 -4.00 0.38
C ASP A 89 27.18 -3.31 1.53
#